data_AF-A0A6A1Q999-F1
#
_entry.id   AF-A0A6A1Q999-F1
#
_cell.length_a   1.000
_cell.length_b   1.000
_cell.length_c   1.000
_cell.angle_alpha   90.00
_cell.angle_beta   90.00
_cell.angle_gamma   90.00
#
_symmetry.space_group_name_H-M   'P 1'
#
loop_
_entity.id
_entity.type
_entity.pdbx_description
1 polymer ?
#
loop_
_entity_poly.entity_id
_entity_poly.type
_entity_poly.pdbx_seq_one_letter_code
_entity_poly.pdbx_strand_id
1 'polypeptide(L)'
;MTPHTLVYAIILHYNSLPANSSGIWRTNPTVIPIKCSYTRRRSVSSKAIQPTWIPFSSTLSSQQRLKCTMRLMTESWSSERNSTSFQLRDVIHIQTDVHTGSHVALRLSIDSYVAMRTPNTESTP
;
A
#
# COMPACT_ATOMS: atom_id res chain seq x y z
N MET A 1 -3.58 -30.72 -4.39
CA MET A 1 -2.12 -30.71 -4.14
C MET A 1 -1.60 -32.10 -4.50
N THR A 2 -0.78 -32.23 -5.56
CA THR A 2 -0.31 -33.53 -6.05
C THR A 2 0.78 -34.10 -5.14
N PRO A 3 0.72 -35.38 -4.73
CA PRO A 3 1.59 -35.93 -3.68
C PRO A 3 3.08 -35.95 -4.03
N HIS A 4 3.43 -35.99 -5.32
CA HIS A 4 4.81 -36.22 -5.79
C HIS A 4 5.45 -35.01 -6.49
N THR A 5 4.67 -33.98 -6.83
CA THR A 5 5.16 -32.81 -7.59
C THR A 5 4.62 -31.51 -7.00
N LEU A 6 5.52 -30.56 -6.78
CA LEU A 6 5.21 -29.17 -6.46
C LEU A 6 5.19 -28.36 -7.75
N VAL A 7 4.07 -27.72 -8.02
CA VAL A 7 3.87 -26.94 -9.24
C VAL A 7 3.73 -25.48 -8.83
N TYR A 8 4.66 -24.65 -9.29
CA TYR A 8 4.59 -23.20 -9.18
C TYR A 8 4.12 -22.66 -10.53
N ALA A 9 3.03 -21.90 -10.51
CA ALA A 9 2.51 -21.23 -11.68
C ALA A 9 2.44 -19.73 -11.41
N ILE A 10 2.83 -18.94 -12.40
CA ILE A 10 2.76 -17.49 -12.39
C ILE A 10 2.27 -17.01 -13.75
N ILE A 11 1.61 -15.86 -13.77
CA ILE A 11 1.13 -15.24 -15.00
C ILE A 11 1.92 -13.93 -15.18
N LEU A 12 2.61 -13.82 -16.32
CA LEU A 12 3.31 -12.60 -16.70
C LEU A 12 2.41 -11.77 -17.62
N HIS A 13 2.04 -10.58 -17.17
CA HIS A 13 1.29 -9.61 -17.98
C HIS A 13 2.27 -8.67 -18.67
N TYR A 14 2.32 -8.71 -19.99
CA TYR A 14 3.07 -7.75 -20.79
C TYR A 14 2.12 -6.68 -21.33
N ASN A 15 2.23 -5.48 -20.78
CA ASN A 15 1.52 -4.30 -21.26
C ASN A 15 2.56 -3.32 -21.82
N SER A 16 2.57 -3.11 -23.14
CA SER A 16 3.47 -2.11 -23.74
C SER A 16 2.96 -0.70 -23.47
N LEU A 17 3.85 0.24 -23.18
CA LEU A 17 3.53 1.67 -23.15
C LEU A 17 3.51 2.23 -24.59
N PRO A 18 2.68 3.25 -24.90
CA PRO A 18 2.64 3.84 -26.24
C PRO A 18 3.99 4.47 -26.61
N ALA A 19 4.41 4.30 -27.85
CA ALA A 19 5.78 4.61 -28.30
C ALA A 19 6.09 6.13 -28.35
N ASN A 20 5.07 6.99 -28.30
CA ASN A 20 5.16 8.44 -28.10
C ASN A 20 3.75 9.03 -27.89
N SER A 21 3.67 10.34 -27.63
CA SER A 21 2.43 11.13 -27.40
C SER A 21 1.36 11.08 -28.50
N SER A 22 1.59 10.33 -29.59
CA SER A 22 0.67 10.20 -30.72
C SER A 22 -0.39 9.11 -30.56
N GLY A 23 -0.49 8.46 -29.39
CA GLY A 23 -1.55 7.47 -29.10
C GLY A 23 -1.47 6.17 -29.93
N ILE A 24 -0.32 5.90 -30.56
CA ILE A 24 -0.14 4.71 -31.39
C ILE A 24 0.39 3.56 -30.54
N TRP A 25 -0.41 2.50 -30.42
CA TRP A 25 -0.02 1.24 -29.79
C TRP A 25 0.61 0.33 -30.85
N ARG A 26 1.92 0.07 -30.75
CA ARG A 26 2.65 -0.80 -31.69
C ARG A 26 2.68 -2.26 -31.28
N THR A 27 2.33 -2.57 -30.03
CA THR A 27 2.38 -3.92 -29.47
C THR A 27 1.09 -4.17 -28.70
N ASN A 28 0.49 -5.35 -28.91
CA ASN A 28 -0.71 -5.73 -28.18
C ASN A 28 -0.33 -6.25 -26.78
N PRO A 29 -1.12 -5.91 -25.74
CA PRO A 29 -0.99 -6.54 -24.44
C PRO A 29 -1.11 -8.07 -24.56
N THR A 30 -0.28 -8.81 -23.83
CA THR A 30 -0.34 -10.27 -23.84
C THR A 30 -0.11 -10.84 -22.45
N VAL A 31 -0.66 -12.04 -22.25
CA VAL A 31 -0.61 -12.76 -20.99
C VAL A 31 0.16 -14.06 -21.23
N ILE A 32 1.29 -14.22 -20.52
CA ILE A 32 2.21 -15.34 -20.69
C ILE A 32 2.15 -16.19 -19.43
N PRO A 33 1.50 -17.38 -19.47
CA PRO A 33 1.49 -18.29 -18.34
C PRO A 33 2.83 -19.03 -18.24
N ILE A 34 3.42 -19.04 -17.05
CA ILE A 34 4.68 -19.73 -16.75
C ILE A 34 4.40 -20.79 -15.69
N LYS A 35 4.85 -22.02 -15.94
CA LYS A 35 4.64 -23.16 -15.04
C LYS A 35 5.95 -23.93 -14.84
N CYS A 36 6.36 -24.04 -13.58
CA CYS A 36 7.52 -24.82 -13.17
C CYS A 36 7.08 -25.98 -12.29
N SER A 37 7.53 -27.20 -12.61
CA SER A 37 7.18 -28.41 -11.88
C SER A 37 8.43 -29.03 -11.25
N TYR A 38 8.39 -29.26 -9.94
CA TYR A 38 9.49 -29.80 -9.15
C TYR A 38 9.08 -31.11 -8.51
N THR A 39 9.90 -32.15 -8.69
CA THR A 39 9.68 -33.46 -8.05
C THR A 39 10.02 -33.42 -6.57
N ARG A 40 9.12 -33.87 -5.71
CA ARG A 40 9.32 -33.88 -4.26
C ARG A 40 10.24 -35.05 -3.87
N ARG A 41 11.50 -34.76 -3.54
CA ARG A 41 12.54 -35.78 -3.26
C ARG A 41 12.54 -36.33 -1.82
N ARG A 42 11.88 -35.68 -0.87
CA ARG A 42 11.85 -36.11 0.55
C ARG A 42 10.45 -35.95 1.15
N SER A 43 10.06 -36.91 1.98
CA SER A 43 8.90 -36.80 2.86
C SER A 43 9.17 -35.71 3.88
N VAL A 44 8.42 -34.61 3.81
CA VAL A 44 8.51 -33.53 4.80
C VAL A 44 7.37 -33.80 5.78
N SER A 45 7.70 -34.05 7.05
CA SER A 45 6.67 -34.23 8.09
C SER A 45 5.80 -32.98 8.14
N SER A 46 4.49 -33.16 8.23
CA SER A 46 3.49 -32.09 8.23
C SER A 46 3.38 -31.39 9.59
N LYS A 47 4.49 -31.13 10.28
CA LYS A 47 4.44 -30.16 11.37
C LYS A 47 4.39 -28.78 10.73
N ALA A 48 3.38 -28.00 11.10
CA ALA A 48 3.27 -26.62 10.69
C ALA A 48 4.58 -25.91 11.06
N ILE A 49 5.33 -25.50 10.05
CA ILE A 49 6.49 -24.63 10.25
C ILE A 49 5.89 -23.32 10.76
N GLN A 50 6.12 -23.01 12.04
CA GLN A 50 5.85 -21.66 12.54
C GLN A 50 6.78 -20.73 11.76
N PRO A 51 6.25 -19.82 10.92
CA PRO A 51 7.09 -19.01 10.07
C PRO A 51 7.95 -18.12 10.97
N THR A 52 9.24 -18.41 11.02
CA THR A 52 10.28 -17.53 11.58
C THR A 52 10.70 -16.45 10.57
N TRP A 53 10.23 -16.58 9.32
CA TRP A 53 10.41 -15.60 8.28
C TRP A 53 9.26 -14.59 8.35
N ILE A 54 9.59 -13.32 8.54
CA ILE A 54 8.66 -12.23 8.27
C ILE A 54 8.25 -12.39 6.80
N PRO A 55 6.98 -12.69 6.50
CA PRO A 55 6.57 -12.89 5.13
C PRO A 55 6.81 -11.59 4.38
N PHE A 56 7.61 -11.63 3.31
CA PHE A 56 7.41 -10.68 2.23
C PHE A 56 6.03 -10.99 1.65
N SER A 57 5.01 -10.35 2.22
CA SER A 57 3.62 -10.40 1.79
C SER A 57 3.49 -9.64 0.46
N SER A 58 4.03 -10.21 -0.61
CA SER A 58 3.44 -10.04 -1.92
C SER A 58 2.37 -11.14 -2.06
N THR A 59 1.11 -10.76 -2.27
CA THR A 59 -0.05 -11.55 -2.74
C THR A 59 -1.26 -11.59 -1.77
N LEU A 60 -1.97 -10.45 -1.71
CA LEU A 60 -3.43 -10.28 -1.63
C LEU A 60 -3.63 -8.79 -1.38
N SER A 61 -3.67 -8.00 -2.45
CA SER A 61 -4.14 -6.62 -2.36
C SER A 61 -5.65 -6.64 -2.12
N SER A 62 -6.07 -7.10 -0.94
CA SER A 62 -7.13 -6.35 -0.25
C SER A 62 -6.64 -4.91 -0.30
N GLN A 63 -7.41 -4.01 -0.92
CA GLN A 63 -7.14 -2.58 -0.83
C GLN A 63 -7.34 -2.18 0.63
N GLN A 64 -6.38 -2.52 1.49
CA GLN A 64 -6.33 -2.08 2.86
C GLN A 64 -5.93 -0.62 2.77
N ARG A 65 -6.93 0.24 2.58
CA ARG A 65 -6.74 1.68 2.54
C ARG A 65 -6.25 2.10 3.92
N LEU A 66 -5.00 2.57 3.98
CA LEU A 66 -4.48 3.23 5.16
C LEU A 66 -5.37 4.45 5.43
N LYS A 67 -6.01 4.47 6.60
CA LYS A 67 -6.83 5.61 7.01
C LYS A 67 -5.91 6.64 7.63
N CYS A 68 -5.58 7.66 6.85
CA CYS A 68 -4.90 8.85 7.36
C CYS A 68 -5.92 9.74 8.08
N THR A 69 -5.56 10.21 9.26
CA THR A 69 -6.36 11.17 10.02
C THR A 69 -5.49 12.35 10.40
N MET A 70 -6.06 13.54 10.29
CA MET A 70 -5.43 14.79 10.69
C MET A 70 -6.22 15.38 11.85
N ARG A 71 -5.53 15.74 12.93
CA ARG A 71 -6.13 16.26 14.16
C ARG A 71 -5.49 17.58 14.53
N LEU A 72 -6.31 18.46 15.12
CA LEU A 72 -5.85 19.71 15.68
C LEU A 72 -5.43 19.49 17.12
N MET A 73 -4.20 19.83 17.48
CA MET A 73 -3.64 19.53 18.79
C MET A 73 -3.56 20.76 19.69
N THR A 74 -3.48 20.53 21.00
CA THR A 74 -3.09 21.56 21.98
C THR A 74 -1.63 21.95 21.80
N GLU A 75 -1.23 23.12 22.33
CA GLU A 75 0.16 23.59 22.29
C GLU A 75 1.15 22.63 22.95
N SER A 76 0.67 21.89 23.96
CA SER A 76 1.41 20.85 24.67
C SER A 76 1.48 19.50 23.93
N TRP A 77 0.83 19.35 22.77
CA TRP A 77 0.66 18.09 22.02
C TRP A 77 0.02 16.94 22.82
N SER A 78 -0.58 17.24 23.98
CA SER A 78 -1.10 16.23 24.91
C SER A 78 -2.48 15.70 24.50
N SER A 79 -3.28 16.51 23.81
CA SER A 79 -4.65 16.14 23.45
C SER A 79 -5.12 16.89 22.21
N GLU A 80 -6.21 16.39 21.63
CA GLU A 80 -6.93 17.10 20.58
C GLU A 80 -7.55 18.39 21.15
N ARG A 81 -7.50 19.47 20.37
CA ARG A 81 -8.04 20.77 20.73
C ARG A 81 -9.52 20.83 20.35
N ASN A 82 -10.34 21.25 21.31
CA ASN A 82 -11.79 21.31 21.13
C ASN A 82 -12.28 22.54 20.34
N SER A 83 -11.49 23.62 20.30
CA SER A 83 -11.86 24.87 19.61
C SER A 83 -11.21 24.98 18.24
N THR A 84 -12.01 25.34 17.24
CA THR A 84 -11.56 25.61 15.86
C THR A 84 -11.39 27.10 15.57
N SER A 85 -11.57 27.96 16.56
CA SER A 85 -11.35 29.40 16.47
C SER A 85 -9.88 29.76 16.71
N PHE A 86 -9.36 30.64 15.86
CA PHE A 86 -8.00 31.16 15.90
C PHE A 86 -8.02 32.67 15.74
N GLN A 87 -7.09 33.34 16.42
CA GLN A 87 -6.78 34.75 16.23
C GLN A 87 -5.54 34.92 15.36
N LEU A 88 -5.36 36.12 14.80
CA LEU A 88 -4.09 36.42 14.14
C LEU A 88 -2.94 36.29 15.15
N ARG A 89 -1.86 35.64 14.70
CA ARG A 89 -0.65 35.28 15.47
C ARG A 89 -0.75 33.99 16.30
N ASP A 90 -1.89 33.32 16.30
CA ASP A 90 -1.99 31.98 16.88
C ASP A 90 -1.19 30.97 16.06
N VAL A 91 -0.63 29.96 16.74
CA VAL A 91 0.06 28.82 16.12
C VAL A 91 -0.91 27.64 16.03
N ILE A 92 -1.01 27.06 14.83
CA ILE A 92 -1.86 25.90 14.57
C ILE A 92 -1.02 24.63 14.68
N HIS A 93 -1.33 23.79 15.67
CA HIS A 93 -0.66 22.51 15.89
C HIS A 93 -1.45 21.41 15.22
N ILE A 94 -0.86 20.76 14.22
CA ILE A 94 -1.53 19.77 13.38
C ILE A 94 -0.77 18.46 13.49
N GLN A 95 -1.46 17.41 13.91
CA GLN A 95 -0.94 16.05 13.91
C GLN A 95 -1.57 15.26 12.77
N THR A 96 -0.73 14.58 12.00
CA THR A 96 -1.17 13.60 11.01
C THR A 96 -0.77 12.22 11.50
N ASP A 97 -1.76 11.33 11.56
CA ASP A 97 -1.61 9.96 12.01
C ASP A 97 -2.14 8.99 10.94
N VAL A 98 -1.59 7.78 10.91
CA VAL A 98 -2.03 6.72 10.01
C VAL A 98 -2.35 5.46 10.81
N HIS A 99 -3.57 4.97 10.68
CA HIS A 99 -3.92 3.71 11.31
C HIS A 99 -3.29 2.55 10.54
N THR A 100 -2.24 1.95 11.13
CA THR A 100 -1.44 0.90 10.48
C THR A 100 -2.08 -0.49 10.54
N GLY A 101 -3.10 -0.72 11.38
CA GLY A 101 -3.74 -2.04 11.50
C GLY A 101 -2.72 -3.17 11.70
N SER A 102 -2.69 -4.15 10.79
CA SER A 102 -1.72 -5.26 10.77
C SER A 102 -0.54 -5.04 9.82
N HIS A 103 -0.30 -3.82 9.36
CA HIS A 103 0.84 -3.49 8.50
C HIS A 103 2.16 -3.47 9.30
N VAL A 104 3.26 -3.76 8.61
CA VAL A 104 4.63 -3.56 9.11
C VAL A 104 4.86 -2.09 9.48
N ALA A 105 5.88 -1.79 10.30
CA ALA A 105 6.22 -0.41 10.65
C ALA A 105 6.33 0.49 9.40
N LEU A 106 5.56 1.58 9.38
CA LEU A 106 5.50 2.54 8.29
C LEU A 106 6.13 3.87 8.71
N ARG A 107 6.68 4.62 7.75
CA ARG A 107 7.11 6.00 7.93
C ARG A 107 6.17 6.93 7.19
N LEU A 108 5.48 7.81 7.91
CA LEU A 108 4.61 8.81 7.34
C LEU A 108 5.42 10.04 6.91
N SER A 109 5.22 10.51 5.69
CA SER A 109 5.80 11.75 5.15
C SER A 109 4.68 12.58 4.53
N ILE A 110 4.73 13.90 4.73
CA ILE A 110 3.76 14.84 4.16
C ILE A 110 4.40 15.43 2.90
N ASP A 111 3.73 15.28 1.76
CA ASP A 111 4.23 15.76 0.48
C ASP A 111 3.89 17.24 0.26
N SER A 112 2.62 17.62 0.46
CA SER A 112 2.17 19.01 0.33
C SER A 112 1.14 19.37 1.39
N TYR A 113 1.07 20.67 1.72
CA TYR A 113 0.08 21.24 2.61
C TYR A 113 -0.47 22.53 2.01
N VAL A 114 -1.78 22.56 1.72
CA VAL A 114 -2.43 23.68 1.03
C VAL A 114 -3.62 24.17 1.84
N ALA A 115 -3.63 25.45 2.19
CA ALA A 115 -4.77 26.09 2.83
C ALA A 115 -5.76 26.60 1.77
N MET A 116 -7.03 26.18 1.88
CA MET A 116 -8.11 26.61 0.98
C MET A 116 -9.30 27.13 1.78
N ARG A 117 -10.08 28.06 1.21
CA ARG A 117 -11.29 28.60 1.85
C ARG A 117 -12.44 27.60 1.91
N THR A 118 -12.45 26.63 0.99
CA THR A 118 -13.43 25.55 0.91
C THR A 118 -12.72 24.23 0.60
N PRO A 119 -13.19 23.08 1.14
CA PRO A 119 -12.62 21.78 0.80
C PRO A 119 -12.78 21.53 -0.71
N ASN A 120 -11.68 21.28 -1.41
CA ASN A 120 -11.74 20.87 -2.80
C ASN A 120 -11.71 19.34 -2.86
N THR A 121 -12.80 18.72 -3.33
CA THR A 121 -12.89 17.27 -3.53
C THR A 121 -12.25 16.79 -4.83
N GLU A 122 -11.85 17.70 -5.71
CA GLU A 122 -11.18 17.41 -7.00
C GLU A 122 -9.65 17.37 -6.90
N SER A 123 -9.08 17.36 -5.69
CA SER A 123 -7.63 17.21 -5.53
C SER A 123 -7.22 15.76 -5.80
N THR A 124 -6.78 15.50 -7.03
CA THR A 124 -6.03 14.29 -7.37
C THR A 124 -4.57 14.48 -6.97
N PRO A 125 -3.90 13.43 -6.44
CA PRO A 125 -2.46 13.47 -6.19
C PRO A 125 -1.67 13.56 -7.50
#